data_AF-A0A838U113-F1
#
_entry.id   AF-A0A838U113-F1
#
_cell.length_a   1.000
_cell.length_b   1.000
_cell.length_c   1.000
_cell.angle_alpha   90.00
_cell.angle_beta   90.00
_cell.angle_gamma   90.00
#
_symmetry.space_group_name_H-M   'P 1'
#
loop_
_entity.id
_entity.type
_entity.pdbx_description
1 polymer ?
#
loop_
_entity_poly.entity_id
_entity_poly.type
_entity_poly.pdbx_seq_one_letter_code
_entity_poly.pdbx_strand_id
1 'polypeptide(L)'
;MDSVPKALFIGVIVDLDLRGLGAAAISLFLGNLTATMDGARRMKEEGKSPKLIAKRWLLIAIVVAAAGPIGYYLARPISNEQLSILIGFAAGDLIAYIVEDLIPEAYKKVEWHTGLSASFGFLVGLTIFHFM
;
A
#
# COMPACT_ATOMS: atom_id res chain seq x y z
N MET A 1 -7.31 4.46 -5.33
CA MET A 1 -7.33 5.55 -4.32
C MET A 1 -6.76 5.09 -2.98
N ASP A 2 -6.79 3.78 -2.68
CA ASP A 2 -6.09 3.11 -1.56
C ASP A 2 -4.60 3.50 -1.42
N SER A 3 -3.92 3.86 -2.51
CA SER A 3 -2.51 4.26 -2.47
C SER A 3 -2.23 5.64 -1.84
N VAL A 4 -3.23 6.51 -1.70
CA VAL A 4 -3.03 7.88 -1.16
C VAL A 4 -2.85 7.87 0.36
N PRO A 5 -3.73 7.25 1.16
CA PRO A 5 -3.49 7.08 2.60
C PRO A 5 -2.16 6.39 2.90
N LYS A 6 -1.79 5.36 2.13
CA LYS A 6 -0.51 4.65 2.27
C LYS A 6 0.70 5.54 2.01
N ALA A 7 0.64 6.39 0.99
CA ALA A 7 1.73 7.32 0.69
C ALA A 7 1.86 8.44 1.73
N LEU A 8 0.75 8.98 2.24
CA LEU A 8 0.76 9.89 3.39
C LEU A 8 1.46 9.23 4.59
N PHE A 9 1.12 7.97 4.85
CA PHE A 9 1.67 7.21 5.95
C PHE A 9 3.18 6.98 5.82
N ILE A 10 3.70 6.73 4.61
CA ILE A 10 5.15 6.68 4.36
C ILE A 10 5.82 8.01 4.72
N GLY A 11 5.21 9.15 4.41
CA GLY A 11 5.73 10.47 4.78
C GLY A 11 5.83 10.65 6.30
N VAL A 12 4.80 10.25 7.04
CA VAL A 12 4.77 10.27 8.50
C VAL A 12 5.86 9.37 9.08
N ILE A 13 6.01 8.18 8.52
CA ILE A 13 7.03 7.18 8.87
C ILE A 13 8.45 7.73 8.73
N VAL A 14 8.74 8.49 7.67
CA VAL A 14 10.06 9.09 7.43
C VAL A 14 10.41 10.14 8.49
N ASP A 15 9.42 10.87 9.01
CA ASP A 15 9.63 11.85 10.09
C ASP A 15 9.98 11.19 11.43
N LEU A 16 9.47 9.98 11.68
CA LEU A 16 9.68 9.25 12.93
C LEU A 16 11.07 8.58 13.05
N ASP A 17 11.85 8.52 11.97
CA ASP A 17 13.21 7.94 11.91
C ASP A 17 13.32 6.53 12.57
N LEU A 18 12.26 5.72 12.50
CA LEU A 18 12.28 4.37 13.09
C LEU A 18 12.96 3.38 12.15
N ARG A 19 13.85 2.56 12.70
CA ARG A 19 14.54 1.47 12.00
C ARG A 19 13.53 0.44 11.46
N GLY A 20 13.81 -0.11 10.26
CA GLY A 20 12.94 -1.09 9.58
C GLY A 20 11.81 -0.50 8.72
N LEU A 21 11.54 0.81 8.82
CA LEU A 21 10.46 1.42 8.03
C LEU A 21 10.77 1.58 6.53
N GLY A 22 12.06 1.59 6.14
CA GLY A 22 12.46 1.53 4.73
C GLY A 22 12.01 0.23 4.05
N ALA A 23 12.09 -0.90 4.75
CA ALA A 23 11.57 -2.18 4.28
C ALA A 23 10.05 -2.18 4.14
N ALA A 24 9.34 -1.54 5.07
CA ALA A 24 7.89 -1.37 5.00
C ALA A 24 7.50 -0.54 3.76
N ALA A 25 8.21 0.56 3.48
CA ALA A 25 7.98 1.38 2.29
C ALA A 25 8.22 0.60 0.98
N ILE A 26 9.29 -0.19 0.89
CA ILE A 26 9.57 -1.06 -0.27
C ILE A 26 8.47 -2.11 -0.44
N SER A 27 8.06 -2.77 0.65
CA SER A 27 7.01 -3.78 0.61
C SER A 27 5.67 -3.19 0.15
N LEU A 28 5.32 -1.99 0.64
CA LEU A 28 4.13 -1.24 0.21
C LEU A 28 4.22 -0.84 -1.27
N PHE A 29 5.40 -0.42 -1.73
CA PHE A 29 5.63 -0.09 -3.14
C PHE A 29 5.41 -1.30 -4.04
N LEU A 30 5.99 -2.45 -3.70
CA LEU A 30 5.82 -3.69 -4.48
C LEU A 30 4.35 -4.13 -4.53
N GLY A 31 3.63 -4.07 -3.41
CA GLY A 31 2.19 -4.38 -3.39
C GLY A 31 1.34 -3.41 -4.21
N ASN A 32 1.68 -2.11 -4.22
CA ASN A 32 1.00 -1.12 -5.06
C ASN A 32 1.33 -1.31 -6.55
N LEU A 33 2.55 -1.74 -6.90
CA LEU A 33 2.96 -1.99 -8.28
C LEU A 33 2.16 -3.14 -8.89
N THR A 34 2.02 -4.26 -8.17
CA THR A 34 1.24 -5.41 -8.64
C THR A 34 -0.24 -5.06 -8.79
N ALA A 35 -0.83 -4.37 -7.81
CA ALA A 35 -2.20 -3.86 -7.89
C ALA A 35 -2.40 -2.90 -9.08
N THR A 36 -1.38 -2.10 -9.38
CA THR A 36 -1.38 -1.19 -10.53
C THR A 36 -1.43 -1.95 -11.86
N MET A 37 -0.63 -3.01 -11.98
CA MET A 37 -0.63 -3.88 -13.16
C MET A 37 -1.98 -4.58 -13.36
N ASP A 38 -2.57 -5.10 -12.28
CA ASP A 38 -3.90 -5.73 -12.33
C ASP A 38 -5.00 -4.75 -12.73
N GLY A 39 -4.99 -3.53 -12.18
CA GLY A 39 -5.95 -2.49 -12.56
C GLY A 39 -5.80 -2.05 -14.02
N ALA A 40 -4.56 -1.93 -14.52
CA ALA A 40 -4.29 -1.63 -15.92
C ALA A 40 -4.78 -2.74 -16.86
N ARG A 41 -4.56 -4.01 -16.47
CA ARG A 41 -5.04 -5.19 -17.20
C ARG A 41 -6.56 -5.22 -17.28
N ARG A 42 -7.27 -5.02 -16.17
CA ARG A 42 -8.74 -4.97 -16.13
C ARG A 42 -9.30 -3.89 -17.06
N MET A 43 -8.73 -2.68 -17.03
CA MET A 43 -9.15 -1.61 -17.94
C MET A 43 -8.93 -1.96 -19.42
N LYS A 44 -7.87 -2.69 -19.74
CA LYS A 44 -7.63 -3.19 -21.10
C LYS A 44 -8.66 -4.25 -21.49
N GLU A 45 -9.00 -5.16 -20.60
CA GLU A 45 -10.05 -6.18 -20.79
C GLU A 45 -11.45 -5.56 -20.95
N GLU A 46 -11.73 -4.43 -20.27
CA GLU A 46 -12.93 -3.61 -20.46
C GLU A 46 -12.94 -2.80 -21.77
N GLY A 47 -11.94 -2.97 -22.65
CA GLY A 47 -11.85 -2.30 -23.94
C GLY A 47 -11.48 -0.81 -23.87
N LYS A 48 -10.91 -0.33 -22.74
CA LYS A 48 -10.47 1.07 -22.63
C LYS A 48 -9.21 1.31 -23.48
N SER A 49 -9.12 2.51 -24.04
CA SER A 49 -7.97 2.87 -24.88
C SER A 49 -6.65 2.98 -24.08
N PRO A 50 -5.50 2.59 -24.65
CA PRO A 50 -4.20 2.68 -23.96
C PRO A 50 -3.86 4.09 -23.46
N LYS A 51 -4.28 5.12 -24.20
CA LYS A 51 -4.09 6.54 -23.81
C LYS A 51 -4.86 6.89 -22.54
N LEU A 52 -6.09 6.38 -22.38
CA LEU A 52 -6.89 6.61 -21.18
C LEU A 52 -6.30 5.89 -19.96
N ILE A 53 -5.81 4.66 -20.15
CA ILE A 53 -5.14 3.87 -19.12
C ILE A 53 -3.88 4.61 -18.65
N ALA A 54 -3.00 5.01 -19.57
CA ALA A 54 -1.78 5.74 -19.25
C ALA A 54 -2.06 7.08 -18.54
N LYS A 55 -3.06 7.86 -19.00
CA LYS A 55 -3.43 9.13 -18.38
C LYS A 55 -3.93 8.94 -16.93
N ARG A 56 -4.75 7.92 -16.68
CA ARG A 56 -5.24 7.62 -15.32
C ARG A 56 -4.11 7.22 -14.39
N TRP A 57 -3.22 6.33 -14.83
CA TRP A 57 -2.09 5.91 -14.01
C TRP A 57 -1.09 7.03 -13.75
N LEU A 58 -0.83 7.89 -14.73
CA LEU A 58 -0.01 9.08 -14.53
C LEU A 58 -0.62 10.03 -13.48
N LEU A 59 -1.93 10.26 -13.54
CA LEU A 59 -2.63 11.08 -12.54
C LEU A 59 -2.52 10.47 -11.15
N ILE A 60 -2.75 9.17 -11.01
CA ILE A 60 -2.61 8.45 -9.74
C ILE A 60 -1.17 8.57 -9.22
N ALA A 61 -0.18 8.35 -10.09
CA ALA A 61 1.24 8.45 -9.73
C ALA A 61 1.60 9.83 -9.19
N ILE A 62 1.12 10.91 -9.84
CA ILE A 62 1.36 12.29 -9.38
C ILE A 62 0.73 12.52 -8.01
N VAL A 63 -0.54 12.13 -7.82
CA VAL A 63 -1.24 12.31 -6.55
C VAL A 63 -0.56 11.52 -5.42
N VAL A 64 -0.15 10.28 -5.68
CA VAL A 64 0.55 9.42 -4.72
C VAL A 64 1.95 9.98 -4.41
N ALA A 65 2.68 10.47 -5.41
CA ALA A 65 3.99 11.09 -5.20
C ALA A 65 3.90 12.36 -4.34
N ALA A 66 2.86 13.17 -4.51
CA ALA A 66 2.62 14.37 -3.69
C ALA A 66 2.19 14.02 -2.26
N ALA A 67 1.47 12.92 -2.06
CA ALA A 67 0.99 12.49 -0.75
C ALA A 67 2.12 12.20 0.24
N GLY A 68 3.26 11.65 -0.20
CA GLY A 68 4.42 11.40 0.68
C GLY A 68 4.94 12.66 1.39
N PRO A 69 5.40 13.67 0.64
CA PRO A 69 5.83 14.95 1.22
C PRO A 69 4.74 15.63 2.08
N ILE A 70 3.48 15.56 1.66
CA ILE A 70 2.36 16.13 2.44
C ILE A 70 2.26 15.43 3.81
N GLY A 71 2.35 14.10 3.84
CA GLY A 71 2.31 13.33 5.08
C GLY A 71 3.47 13.68 6.02
N TYR A 72 4.67 13.85 5.47
CA TYR A 72 5.85 14.28 6.22
C TYR A 72 5.65 15.64 6.90
N TYR A 73 5.15 16.64 6.17
CA TYR A 73 4.91 17.97 6.77
C TYR A 73 3.72 18.00 7.72
N LEU A 74 2.68 17.20 7.48
CA LEU A 74 1.52 17.08 8.37
C LEU A 74 1.84 16.36 9.68
N ALA A 75 2.87 15.51 9.71
CA ALA A 75 3.27 14.78 10.93
C ALA A 75 3.90 15.69 11.99
N ARG A 76 4.69 16.69 11.56
CA ARG A 76 5.48 17.56 12.44
C ARG A 76 4.73 18.25 13.59
N PRO A 77 3.51 18.78 13.41
CA PRO A 77 2.76 19.40 14.51
C PRO A 77 2.01 18.40 15.41
N ILE A 78 1.95 17.12 15.05
CA ILE A 78 1.17 16.09 15.77
C ILE A 78 2.06 15.47 16.85
N SER A 79 1.55 15.30 18.08
CA SER A 79 2.33 14.63 19.12
C SER A 79 2.49 13.13 18.82
N ASN A 80 3.60 12.52 19.28
CA ASN A 80 3.83 11.08 19.11
C ASN A 80 2.66 10.23 19.62
N GLU A 81 2.01 10.66 20.69
CA GLU A 81 0.88 9.94 21.30
C GLU A 81 -0.37 9.96 20.43
N GLN A 82 -0.69 11.12 19.84
CA GLN A 82 -1.78 11.25 18.85
C GLN A 82 -1.48 10.43 17.60
N LEU A 83 -0.22 10.42 17.17
CA LEU A 83 0.21 9.67 16.01
C LEU A 83 0.12 8.16 16.25
N SER A 84 0.54 7.66 17.40
CA SER A 84 0.38 6.23 17.76
C SER A 84 -1.08 5.77 17.73
N ILE A 85 -2.02 6.61 18.19
CA ILE A 85 -3.46 6.32 18.12
C ILE A 85 -3.92 6.23 16.66
N LEU A 86 -3.52 7.20 15.83
CA LEU A 86 -3.89 7.24 14.42
C LEU A 86 -3.35 6.01 13.66
N ILE A 87 -2.09 5.64 13.93
CA ILE A 87 -1.45 4.45 13.35
C ILE A 87 -2.17 3.18 13.79
N GLY A 88 -2.52 3.06 15.08
CA GLY A 88 -3.27 1.92 15.60
C GLY A 88 -4.63 1.77 14.93
N PHE A 89 -5.36 2.88 14.74
CA PHE A 89 -6.63 2.88 14.02
C PHE A 89 -6.46 2.49 12.55
N ALA A 90 -5.48 3.07 11.85
CA ALA A 90 -5.20 2.76 10.46
C ALA A 90 -4.78 1.30 10.24
N ALA A 91 -4.03 0.72 11.19
CA ALA A 91 -3.69 -0.70 11.16
C ALA A 91 -4.93 -1.58 11.30
N GLY A 92 -5.88 -1.21 12.16
CA GLY A 92 -7.16 -1.90 12.30
C GLY A 92 -8.01 -1.87 11.02
N ASP A 93 -8.14 -0.69 10.41
CA ASP A 93 -8.82 -0.50 9.12
C ASP A 93 -8.21 -1.38 8.01
N LEU A 94 -6.88 -1.44 7.95
CA LEU A 94 -6.18 -2.29 6.98
C LEU A 94 -6.46 -3.79 7.22
N ILE A 95 -6.51 -4.24 8.47
CA ILE A 95 -6.85 -5.63 8.79
C ILE A 95 -8.30 -5.93 8.37
N ALA A 96 -9.24 -5.04 8.66
CA ALA A 96 -10.64 -5.19 8.25
C ALA A 96 -10.75 -5.31 6.73
N TYR A 97 -10.11 -4.41 5.98
CA TYR A 97 -10.06 -4.46 4.52
C TYR A 97 -9.45 -5.77 3.98
N ILE A 98 -8.37 -6.26 4.60
CA ILE A 98 -7.76 -7.54 4.21
C ILE A 98 -8.76 -8.69 4.36
N VAL A 99 -9.46 -8.74 5.50
CA VAL A 99 -10.37 -9.83 5.83
C VAL A 99 -11.66 -9.77 5.02
N GLU A 100 -12.21 -8.58 4.81
CA GLU A 100 -13.51 -8.39 4.16
C GLU A 100 -13.42 -8.42 2.63
N ASP A 101 -12.36 -7.86 2.05
CA ASP A 101 -12.23 -7.71 0.60
C ASP A 101 -11.14 -8.61 0.00
N LEU A 102 -9.90 -8.47 0.48
CA LEU A 102 -8.73 -9.10 -0.18
C LEU A 102 -8.73 -10.62 -0.07
N ILE A 103 -8.97 -11.18 1.12
CA ILE A 103 -8.97 -12.64 1.33
C ILE A 103 -10.08 -13.31 0.48
N PRO A 104 -11.34 -12.85 0.52
CA PRO A 104 -12.39 -13.42 -0.32
C PRO A 104 -12.12 -13.29 -1.81
N GLU A 105 -11.58 -12.16 -2.27
CA GLU A 105 -11.22 -11.98 -3.69
C GLU A 105 -10.09 -12.93 -4.11
N ALA A 106 -9.05 -13.06 -3.30
CA ALA A 106 -7.92 -13.95 -3.60
C ALA A 106 -8.36 -15.42 -3.65
N TYR A 107 -9.22 -15.83 -2.70
CA TYR A 107 -9.76 -17.19 -2.67
C TYR A 107 -10.57 -17.53 -3.93
N LYS A 108 -11.32 -16.57 -4.48
CA LYS A 108 -12.04 -16.75 -5.76
C LYS A 108 -11.12 -16.94 -6.97
N LYS A 109 -9.86 -16.48 -6.92
CA LYS A 109 -8.91 -16.53 -8.05
C LYS A 109 -8.02 -17.78 -8.03
N VAL A 110 -7.56 -18.20 -6.85
CA VAL A 110 -6.52 -19.25 -6.70
C VAL A 110 -6.85 -20.31 -5.63
N GLU A 111 -8.05 -20.24 -5.06
CA GLU A 111 -8.60 -21.22 -4.10
C GLU A 111 -7.60 -21.53 -2.96
N TRP A 112 -7.22 -22.80 -2.81
CA TRP A 112 -6.37 -23.29 -1.72
C TRP A 112 -4.94 -22.73 -1.74
N HIS A 113 -4.44 -22.26 -2.90
CA HIS A 113 -3.09 -21.67 -2.99
C HIS A 113 -3.01 -20.30 -2.32
N THR A 114 -4.16 -19.65 -2.03
CA THR A 114 -4.22 -18.31 -1.42
C THR A 114 -3.40 -18.23 -0.13
N GLY A 115 -3.54 -19.22 0.75
CA GLY A 115 -2.82 -19.25 2.03
C GLY A 115 -1.31 -19.39 1.84
N LEU A 116 -0.86 -20.24 0.91
CA LEU A 116 0.55 -20.42 0.61
C LEU A 116 1.18 -19.15 0.01
N SER A 117 0.49 -18.51 -0.95
CA SER A 117 0.94 -17.26 -1.55
C SER A 117 1.00 -16.13 -0.53
N ALA A 118 -0.01 -16.01 0.34
CA ALA A 118 -0.02 -15.01 1.41
C ALA A 118 1.13 -15.24 2.41
N SER A 119 1.35 -16.50 2.81
CA SER A 119 2.42 -16.87 3.74
C SER A 119 3.80 -16.60 3.13
N PHE A 120 3.99 -16.92 1.86
CA PHE A 120 5.23 -16.64 1.15
C PHE A 120 5.49 -15.12 1.04
N GLY A 121 4.49 -14.33 0.64
CA GLY A 121 4.61 -12.88 0.59
C GLY A 121 4.93 -12.26 1.95
N PHE A 122 4.29 -12.75 3.02
CA PHE A 122 4.59 -12.34 4.39
C PHE A 122 6.03 -12.65 4.78
N LEU A 123 6.51 -13.87 4.52
CA LEU A 123 7.90 -14.27 4.82
C LEU A 123 8.91 -13.41 4.06
N VAL A 124 8.68 -13.15 2.77
CA VAL A 124 9.53 -12.26 1.96
C VAL A 124 9.58 -10.86 2.57
N GLY A 125 8.41 -10.28 2.90
CA GLY A 125 8.34 -8.96 3.54
C GLY A 125 9.05 -8.93 4.90
N LEU A 126 8.87 -9.98 5.71
CA LEU A 126 9.51 -10.12 7.01
C LEU A 126 11.04 -10.24 6.89
N THR A 127 11.52 -11.00 5.90
CA THR A 127 12.95 -11.11 5.61
C THR A 127 13.53 -9.75 5.23
N ILE A 128 12.88 -9.00 4.33
CA ILE A 128 13.31 -7.65 3.96
C ILE A 128 13.33 -6.73 5.20
N PHE A 129 12.30 -6.81 6.03
CA PHE A 129 12.22 -6.04 7.28
C PHE A 129 13.32 -6.38 8.28
N HIS A 130 13.71 -7.65 8.39
CA HIS A 130 14.75 -8.06 9.34
C HIS A 130 16.14 -7.58 8.94
N PHE A 131 16.43 -7.49 7.63
CA PHE A 131 17.76 -7.13 7.11
C PHE A 131 17.98 -5.63 6.87
N MET A 132 16.97 -4.78 7.07
CA MET A 132 17.02 -3.31 6.89
C MET A 132 16.73 -2.56 8.18
#